data_AF-A0A813IWW4-F1
#
_entry.id   AF-A0A813IWW4-F1
#
_cell.length_a   1.000
_cell.length_b   1.000
_cell.length_c   1.000
_cell.angle_alpha   90.00
_cell.angle_beta   90.00
_cell.angle_gamma   90.00
#
_symmetry.space_group_name_H-M   'P 1'
#
loop_
_entity.id
_entity.type
_entity.pdbx_description
1 polymer ?
#
loop_
_entity_poly.entity_id
_entity_poly.type
_entity_poly.pdbx_seq_one_letter_code
_entity_poly.pdbx_strand_id
1 'polypeptide(L)'
;LENSSTPAAAGSKIDQAWVDKCCQVARHRAVSQQCGMAASSRLHSNVSAEVRRLLGRSELVQDELVIEDCLVVDIALPRLHVLIEVDGSSHFITRLRGAAVEATASKDQHLELCGASKFKRRLLQRLGWQVRSVEWHTWQRLGSNALRSQHLRELLASVGA
;
A
#
# COMPACT_ATOMS: atom_id res chain seq x y z
N LEU A 1 -49.77 -24.65 6.76
CA LEU A 1 -49.72 -23.40 5.95
C LEU A 1 -48.48 -22.64 6.39
N GLU A 2 -47.33 -23.11 5.91
CA GLU A 2 -46.02 -22.52 6.15
C GLU A 2 -45.73 -21.54 5.02
N ASN A 3 -45.33 -20.31 5.36
CA ASN A 3 -44.76 -19.35 4.43
C ASN A 3 -43.46 -18.83 5.05
N SER A 4 -42.38 -19.57 4.83
CA SER A 4 -41.01 -19.13 5.10
C SER A 4 -40.38 -18.74 3.76
N SER A 5 -40.45 -17.45 3.43
CA SER A 5 -39.74 -16.87 2.29
C SER A 5 -38.38 -16.33 2.77
N THR A 6 -37.34 -17.11 2.52
CA THR A 6 -35.93 -16.74 2.70
C THR A 6 -35.54 -15.66 1.67
N PRO A 7 -34.92 -14.54 2.05
CA PRO A 7 -34.40 -13.59 1.08
C PRO A 7 -33.16 -14.18 0.39
N ALA A 8 -33.26 -14.40 -0.91
CA ALA A 8 -32.15 -14.81 -1.75
C ALA A 8 -31.02 -13.77 -1.68
N ALA A 9 -29.81 -14.21 -1.31
CA ALA A 9 -28.61 -13.41 -1.38
C ALA A 9 -28.39 -12.96 -2.83
N ALA A 10 -28.63 -11.67 -3.09
CA ALA A 10 -28.34 -11.03 -4.37
C ALA A 10 -26.82 -10.95 -4.54
N GLY A 11 -26.21 -12.04 -4.99
CA GLY A 11 -24.83 -12.07 -5.45
C GLY A 11 -24.73 -11.22 -6.71
N SER A 12 -24.38 -9.94 -6.55
CA SER A 12 -24.06 -9.04 -7.65
C SER A 12 -22.84 -9.60 -8.39
N LYS A 13 -23.08 -10.32 -9.50
CA LYS A 13 -22.01 -10.78 -10.39
C LYS A 13 -21.32 -9.55 -10.96
N ILE A 14 -20.04 -9.38 -10.65
CA ILE A 14 -19.21 -8.33 -11.24
C ILE A 14 -19.23 -8.54 -12.76
N ASP A 15 -19.47 -7.46 -13.50
CA ASP A 15 -19.49 -7.47 -14.97
C ASP A 15 -18.12 -7.88 -15.52
N GLN A 16 -18.08 -8.97 -16.27
CA GLN A 16 -16.85 -9.49 -16.88
C GLN A 16 -16.20 -8.45 -17.80
N ALA A 17 -16.99 -7.63 -18.49
CA ALA A 17 -16.45 -6.56 -19.34
C ALA A 17 -15.72 -5.48 -18.52
N TRP A 18 -16.15 -5.24 -17.28
CA TRP A 18 -15.46 -4.34 -16.37
C TRP A 18 -14.12 -4.93 -15.90
N VAL A 19 -14.08 -6.22 -15.57
CA VAL A 19 -12.84 -6.95 -15.21
C VAL A 19 -11.83 -6.87 -16.35
N ASP A 20 -12.25 -7.18 -17.57
CA ASP A 20 -11.37 -7.18 -18.74
C ASP A 20 -10.80 -5.79 -19.04
N LYS A 21 -11.64 -4.75 -18.91
CA LYS A 21 -11.21 -3.36 -19.06
C LYS A 21 -10.21 -2.95 -17.99
N CYS A 22 -10.42 -3.36 -16.74
CA CYS A 22 -9.47 -3.14 -15.66
C CYS A 22 -8.12 -3.83 -15.94
N CYS A 23 -8.13 -5.08 -16.40
CA CYS A 23 -6.92 -5.79 -16.80
C CYS A 23 -6.17 -5.08 -17.94
N GLN A 24 -6.90 -4.58 -18.95
CA GLN A 24 -6.28 -3.86 -20.08
C GLN A 24 -5.63 -2.54 -19.64
N VAL A 25 -6.30 -1.76 -18.78
CA VAL A 25 -5.75 -0.51 -18.22
C VAL A 25 -4.52 -0.80 -17.34
N ALA A 26 -4.56 -1.86 -16.53
CA ALA A 26 -3.42 -2.28 -15.71
C ALA A 26 -2.20 -2.61 -16.58
N ARG A 27 -2.38 -3.38 -17.66
CA ARG A 27 -1.31 -3.70 -18.62
C ARG A 27 -0.72 -2.45 -19.27
N HIS A 28 -1.56 -1.53 -19.73
CA HIS A 28 -1.09 -0.29 -20.36
C HIS A 28 -0.29 0.59 -19.39
N ARG A 29 -0.71 0.66 -18.12
CA ARG A 29 0.02 1.41 -17.07
C ARG A 29 1.33 0.75 -16.67
N ALA A 30 1.38 -0.58 -16.62
CA ALA A 30 2.62 -1.31 -16.36
C ALA A 30 3.70 -1.00 -17.40
N VAL A 31 3.30 -0.84 -18.67
CA VAL A 31 4.21 -0.43 -19.75
C VAL A 31 4.68 1.03 -19.57
N SER A 32 3.79 1.95 -19.18
CA SER A 32 4.14 3.37 -18.99
C SER A 32 4.94 3.67 -17.71
N GLN A 33 4.89 2.82 -16.68
CA GLN A 33 5.56 3.03 -15.38
C GLN A 33 7.05 2.65 -15.35
N GLN A 34 7.62 2.17 -16.45
CA GLN A 34 9.03 1.74 -16.52
C GLN A 34 10.05 2.86 -16.21
N CYS A 35 9.67 4.15 -16.27
CA CYS A 35 10.57 5.27 -16.00
C CYS A 35 10.83 5.56 -14.50
N GLY A 36 10.17 4.85 -13.56
CA GLY A 36 10.32 5.05 -12.10
C GLY A 36 10.75 3.82 -11.28
N MET A 37 10.97 2.67 -11.91
CA MET A 37 11.09 1.37 -11.24
C MET A 37 12.33 1.24 -10.32
N ALA A 38 13.45 1.85 -10.67
CA ALA A 38 14.72 1.65 -9.96
C ALA A 38 14.71 2.21 -8.52
N ALA A 39 14.05 3.35 -8.29
CA ALA A 39 13.97 3.96 -6.95
C ALA A 39 12.96 3.24 -6.04
N SER A 40 11.83 2.79 -6.61
CA SER A 40 10.81 2.02 -5.89
C SER A 40 11.36 0.66 -5.44
N SER A 41 12.09 -0.03 -6.32
CA SER A 41 12.70 -1.32 -6.01
C SER A 41 13.74 -1.22 -4.88
N ARG A 42 14.61 -0.20 -4.89
CA ARG A 42 15.59 0.01 -3.81
C ARG A 42 14.92 0.34 -2.47
N LEU A 43 13.89 1.18 -2.48
CA LEU A 43 13.15 1.51 -1.26
C LEU A 43 12.53 0.25 -0.66
N HIS A 44 11.85 -0.54 -1.49
CA HIS A 44 11.25 -1.82 -1.09
C HIS A 44 12.28 -2.77 -0.47
N SER A 45 13.41 -3.03 -1.15
CA SER A 45 14.46 -3.90 -0.62
C SER A 45 15.00 -3.41 0.71
N ASN A 46 15.20 -2.10 0.88
CA ASN A 46 15.71 -1.53 2.13
C ASN A 46 14.72 -1.68 3.28
N VAL A 47 13.44 -1.38 3.03
CA VAL A 47 12.38 -1.53 4.04
C VAL A 47 12.23 -3.00 4.43
N SER A 48 12.19 -3.90 3.45
CA SER A 48 12.02 -5.32 3.69
C SER A 48 13.20 -5.94 4.46
N ALA A 49 14.44 -5.59 4.10
CA ALA A 49 15.62 -6.02 4.84
C ALA A 49 15.60 -5.53 6.30
N GLU A 50 15.18 -4.28 6.53
CA GLU A 50 15.12 -3.70 7.86
C GLU A 50 14.00 -4.30 8.71
N VAL A 51 12.83 -4.58 8.12
CA VAL A 51 11.73 -5.30 8.80
C VAL A 51 12.20 -6.70 9.24
N ARG A 52 12.86 -7.46 8.35
CA ARG A 52 13.42 -8.77 8.69
C ARG A 52 14.43 -8.68 9.83
N ARG A 53 15.33 -7.70 9.77
CA ARG A 53 16.33 -7.44 10.80
C ARG A 53 15.68 -7.14 12.16
N LEU A 54 14.62 -6.33 12.18
CA LEU A 54 13.91 -5.95 13.40
C LEU A 54 13.16 -7.13 14.04
N LEU A 55 12.56 -8.00 13.23
CA LEU A 55 11.83 -9.16 13.73
C LEU A 55 12.74 -10.32 14.14
N GLY A 56 13.99 -10.35 13.65
CA GLY A 56 14.94 -11.45 13.88
C GLY A 56 14.50 -12.80 13.30
N ARG A 57 13.42 -12.80 12.48
CA ARG A 57 12.72 -13.99 11.98
C ARG A 57 12.25 -13.77 10.55
N SER A 58 13.15 -14.00 9.59
CA SER A 58 12.88 -13.74 8.17
C SER A 58 11.70 -14.55 7.62
N GLU A 59 11.39 -15.71 8.21
CA GLU A 59 10.29 -16.58 7.80
C GLU A 59 8.89 -15.98 8.07
N LEU A 60 8.81 -14.93 8.89
CA LEU A 60 7.57 -14.22 9.16
C LEU A 60 7.23 -13.16 8.11
N VAL A 61 8.18 -12.86 7.21
CA VAL A 61 8.08 -11.77 6.23
C VAL A 61 8.01 -12.35 4.82
N GLN A 62 6.93 -12.05 4.11
CA GLN A 62 6.73 -12.45 2.71
C GLN A 62 6.72 -11.19 1.84
N ASP A 63 7.64 -11.09 0.89
CA ASP A 63 7.61 -10.03 -0.11
C ASP A 63 6.66 -10.39 -1.26
N GLU A 64 6.01 -9.39 -1.85
CA GLU A 64 5.18 -9.53 -3.05
C GLU A 64 4.08 -10.59 -2.93
N LEU A 65 3.46 -10.71 -1.75
CA LEU A 65 2.38 -11.66 -1.50
C LEU A 65 1.14 -11.31 -2.34
N VAL A 66 0.54 -12.32 -2.97
CA VAL A 66 -0.75 -12.19 -3.67
C VAL A 66 -1.90 -12.47 -2.70
N ILE A 67 -2.82 -11.53 -2.58
CA ILE A 67 -4.03 -11.60 -1.76
C ILE A 67 -5.25 -11.68 -2.67
N GLU A 68 -6.14 -12.64 -2.41
CA GLU A 68 -7.37 -12.89 -3.15
C GLU A 68 -7.15 -13.01 -4.68
N ASP A 69 -6.02 -13.59 -5.08
CA ASP A 69 -5.60 -13.77 -6.49
C ASP A 69 -5.57 -12.49 -7.34
N CYS A 70 -5.63 -11.30 -6.72
CA CYS A 70 -5.77 -10.04 -7.46
C CYS A 70 -4.96 -8.86 -6.93
N LEU A 71 -4.49 -8.89 -5.68
CA LEU A 71 -3.73 -7.80 -5.07
C LEU A 71 -2.33 -8.28 -4.69
N VAL A 72 -1.30 -7.73 -5.32
CA VAL A 72 0.09 -7.92 -4.89
C VAL A 72 0.42 -6.86 -3.85
N VAL A 73 0.96 -7.27 -2.70
CA VAL A 73 1.35 -6.37 -1.61
C VAL A 73 2.85 -6.47 -1.36
N ASP A 74 3.48 -5.34 -1.05
CA ASP A 74 4.94 -5.24 -1.10
C ASP A 74 5.61 -6.13 -0.04
N ILE A 75 5.10 -6.08 1.20
CA ILE A 75 5.60 -6.87 2.33
C ILE A 75 4.40 -7.29 3.19
N ALA A 76 4.29 -8.58 3.49
CA ALA A 76 3.25 -9.15 4.34
C ALA A 76 3.86 -9.84 5.57
N LEU A 77 3.16 -9.73 6.69
CA LEU A 77 3.42 -10.48 7.92
C LEU A 77 2.15 -11.29 8.25
N PRO A 78 1.92 -12.45 7.60
CA PRO A 78 0.62 -13.10 7.61
C PRO A 78 0.14 -13.51 9.01
N ARG A 79 1.05 -13.97 9.87
CA ARG A 79 0.72 -14.38 11.24
C ARG A 79 0.19 -13.24 12.12
N LEU A 80 0.55 -12.00 11.78
CA LEU A 80 0.11 -10.80 12.48
C LEU A 80 -1.06 -10.10 11.76
N HIS A 81 -1.48 -10.62 10.61
CA HIS A 81 -2.45 -9.98 9.73
C HIS A 81 -2.07 -8.52 9.37
N VAL A 82 -0.77 -8.28 9.14
CA VAL A 82 -0.20 -6.97 8.79
C VAL A 82 0.35 -6.97 7.39
N LEU A 83 0.10 -5.86 6.68
CA LEU A 83 0.70 -5.55 5.39
C LEU A 83 1.45 -4.23 5.50
N ILE A 84 2.60 -4.15 4.86
CA ILE A 84 3.39 -2.92 4.73
C ILE A 84 3.48 -2.61 3.23
N GLU A 85 2.85 -1.51 2.84
CA GLU A 85 2.98 -0.91 1.52
C GLU A 85 4.17 0.05 1.51
N VAL A 86 5.01 -0.04 0.48
CA VAL A 86 6.18 0.80 0.29
C VAL A 86 5.90 1.81 -0.82
N ASP A 87 5.38 2.97 -0.43
CA ASP A 87 4.91 3.96 -1.38
C ASP A 87 6.06 4.79 -1.95
N GLY A 88 6.50 4.39 -3.14
CA GLY A 88 7.44 5.15 -3.96
C GLY A 88 6.89 6.52 -4.40
N SER A 89 7.72 7.34 -5.02
CA SER A 89 7.33 8.69 -5.46
C SER A 89 6.14 8.72 -6.42
N SER A 90 5.97 7.68 -7.24
CA SER A 90 4.84 7.51 -8.17
C SER A 90 3.49 7.29 -7.47
N HIS A 91 3.47 6.96 -6.18
CA HIS A 91 2.23 6.75 -5.42
C HIS A 91 1.61 8.06 -4.94
N PHE A 92 2.29 9.19 -5.12
CA PHE A 92 1.85 10.50 -4.65
C PHE A 92 1.53 11.43 -5.81
N ILE A 93 0.53 12.27 -5.60
CA ILE A 93 0.17 13.40 -6.45
C ILE A 93 0.42 14.69 -5.67
N THR A 94 0.80 15.75 -6.38
CA THR A 94 0.92 17.08 -5.79
C THR A 94 -0.43 17.78 -5.84
N ARG A 95 -0.98 18.10 -4.67
CA ARG A 95 -2.18 18.92 -4.57
C ARG A 95 -1.83 20.38 -4.79
N LEU A 96 -2.22 20.90 -5.97
CA LEU A 96 -2.12 22.32 -6.27
C LEU A 96 -3.11 23.07 -5.37
N ARG A 97 -2.61 24.00 -4.53
CA ARG A 97 -3.45 25.00 -3.88
C ARG A 97 -3.65 26.17 -4.85
N GLY A 98 -4.86 26.74 -4.90
CA GLY A 98 -5.07 28.02 -5.56
C GLY A 98 -4.15 29.08 -4.97
N ALA A 99 -3.72 30.03 -5.79
CA ALA A 99 -2.59 30.97 -5.56
C ALA A 99 -2.65 31.86 -4.30
N ALA A 100 -3.58 31.65 -3.37
CA ALA A 100 -3.85 32.53 -2.24
C ALA A 100 -3.29 32.04 -0.89
N VAL A 101 -2.59 30.91 -0.80
CA VAL A 101 -2.09 30.41 0.51
C VAL A 101 -0.60 30.11 0.45
N GLU A 102 0.15 31.17 0.77
CA GLU A 102 1.41 31.25 1.53
C GLU A 102 2.59 30.34 1.15
N ALA A 103 3.69 31.02 0.78
CA ALA A 103 5.02 30.51 0.48
C ALA A 103 5.78 29.88 1.68
N THR A 104 5.06 29.42 2.71
CA THR A 104 5.64 28.92 3.98
C THR A 104 5.45 27.41 4.17
N ALA A 105 4.64 26.74 3.33
CA ALA A 105 4.44 25.31 3.40
C ALA A 105 5.60 24.53 2.73
N SER A 106 6.20 23.59 3.48
CA SER A 106 7.17 22.63 2.93
C SER A 106 6.56 21.88 1.73
N LYS A 107 7.35 21.65 0.66
CA LYS A 107 6.90 20.95 -0.57
C LYS A 107 6.18 19.62 -0.30
N ASP A 108 6.54 18.93 0.79
CA ASP A 108 5.94 17.64 1.17
C ASP A 108 4.51 17.78 1.74
N GLN A 109 4.12 18.95 2.25
CA GLN A 109 2.76 19.20 2.76
C GLN A 109 1.69 19.14 1.66
N HIS A 110 2.11 19.07 0.40
CA HIS A 110 1.23 18.99 -0.77
C HIS A 110 1.17 17.59 -1.38
N LEU A 111 1.93 16.62 -0.87
CA LEU A 111 1.90 15.26 -1.39
C LEU A 111 0.73 14.49 -0.79
N GLU A 112 -0.07 13.90 -1.66
CA GLU A 112 -1.21 13.08 -1.29
C GLU A 112 -1.17 11.77 -2.08
N LEU A 113 -1.54 10.66 -1.45
CA LEU A 113 -1.61 9.39 -2.18
C LEU A 113 -2.59 9.46 -3.34
N CYS A 114 -2.19 8.90 -4.48
CA CYS A 114 -3.02 8.82 -5.65
C CYS A 114 -4.24 7.91 -5.38
N GLY A 115 -5.28 8.07 -6.20
CA GLY A 115 -6.53 7.32 -6.04
C GLY A 115 -6.35 5.80 -6.08
N ALA A 116 -5.41 5.29 -6.89
CA ALA A 116 -5.13 3.86 -7.01
C ALA A 116 -4.55 3.29 -5.70
N SER A 117 -3.55 3.94 -5.12
CA SER A 117 -2.95 3.54 -3.83
C SER A 117 -4.00 3.55 -2.72
N LYS A 118 -4.81 4.62 -2.63
CA LYS A 118 -5.91 4.70 -1.65
C LYS A 118 -6.96 3.60 -1.83
N PHE A 119 -7.33 3.30 -3.07
CA PHE A 119 -8.29 2.25 -3.38
C PHE A 119 -7.76 0.88 -2.94
N LYS A 120 -6.53 0.53 -3.32
CA LYS A 120 -5.86 -0.71 -2.90
C LYS A 120 -5.85 -0.84 -1.37
N ARG A 121 -5.43 0.19 -0.64
CA ARG A 121 -5.40 0.19 0.83
C ARG A 121 -6.77 -0.06 1.45
N ARG A 122 -7.81 0.64 0.98
CA ARG A 122 -9.18 0.43 1.48
C ARG A 122 -9.66 -1.00 1.24
N LEU A 123 -9.34 -1.58 0.09
CA LEU A 123 -9.72 -2.95 -0.23
C LEU A 123 -9.03 -3.95 0.71
N LEU A 124 -7.72 -3.83 0.90
CA LEU A 124 -6.96 -4.66 1.83
C LEU A 124 -7.48 -4.54 3.28
N GLN A 125 -7.81 -3.33 3.74
CA GLN A 125 -8.43 -3.11 5.04
C GLN A 125 -9.80 -3.77 5.16
N ARG A 126 -10.61 -3.76 4.08
CA ARG A 126 -11.91 -4.45 4.05
C ARG A 126 -11.79 -5.97 4.07
N LEU A 127 -10.67 -6.51 3.60
CA LEU A 127 -10.30 -7.92 3.75
C LEU A 127 -9.75 -8.24 5.16
N GLY A 128 -9.81 -7.27 6.09
CA GLY A 128 -9.44 -7.45 7.49
C GLY A 128 -7.96 -7.18 7.81
N TRP A 129 -7.14 -6.88 6.80
CA TRP A 129 -5.71 -6.66 7.00
C TRP A 129 -5.42 -5.30 7.65
N GLN A 130 -4.44 -5.30 8.55
CA GLN A 130 -3.86 -4.06 9.04
C GLN A 130 -2.83 -3.54 8.05
N VAL A 131 -3.20 -2.51 7.29
CA VAL A 131 -2.29 -1.91 6.32
C VAL A 131 -1.48 -0.79 6.99
N ARG A 132 -0.16 -0.85 6.82
CA ARG A 132 0.80 0.19 7.17
C ARG A 132 1.54 0.65 5.93
N SER A 133 2.08 1.85 5.97
CA SER A 133 2.70 2.49 4.82
C SER A 133 4.04 3.07 5.20
N VAL A 134 5.05 2.82 4.37
CA VAL A 134 6.35 3.46 4.44
C VAL A 134 6.49 4.36 3.22
N GLU A 135 6.32 5.65 3.45
CA GLU A 135 6.32 6.65 2.39
C GLU A 135 7.75 7.06 2.03
N TRP A 136 8.07 7.12 0.74
CA TRP A 136 9.44 7.42 0.27
C TRP A 136 10.02 8.72 0.85
N HIS A 137 9.22 9.77 0.92
CA HIS A 137 9.65 11.10 1.35
C HIS A 137 9.92 11.11 2.87
N THR A 138 9.09 10.43 3.65
CA THR A 138 9.33 10.18 5.08
C THR A 138 10.61 9.37 5.27
N TRP A 139 10.79 8.28 4.52
CA TRP A 139 11.96 7.41 4.62
C TRP A 139 13.28 8.11 4.28
N GLN A 140 13.27 9.01 3.30
CA GLN A 140 14.44 9.80 2.92
C GLN A 140 14.82 10.80 4.01
N ARG A 141 13.84 11.47 4.63
CA ARG A 141 14.08 12.46 5.71
C ARG A 141 14.67 11.87 6.98
N LEU A 142 14.42 10.59 7.27
CA LEU A 142 14.92 9.96 8.50
C LEU A 142 16.47 9.92 8.58
N GLY A 143 17.20 10.13 7.48
CA GLY A 143 18.62 10.50 7.47
C GLY A 143 19.64 9.49 8.01
N SER A 144 19.21 8.50 8.80
CA SER A 144 20.04 7.48 9.44
C SER A 144 19.30 6.16 9.56
N ASN A 145 20.05 5.06 9.65
CA ASN A 145 19.46 3.73 9.86
C ASN A 145 18.77 3.62 11.22
N ALA A 146 19.31 4.24 12.28
CA ALA A 146 18.70 4.21 13.61
C ALA A 146 17.29 4.82 13.63
N LEU A 147 17.10 5.97 12.96
CA LEU A 147 15.79 6.62 12.85
C LEU A 147 14.82 5.82 11.97
N ARG A 148 15.31 5.18 10.91
CA ARG A 148 14.52 4.23 10.10
C ARG A 148 14.08 3.00 10.90
N SER A 149 14.98 2.44 11.70
CA SER A 149 14.67 1.33 12.61
C SER A 149 13.59 1.73 13.61
N GLN A 150 13.73 2.91 14.22
CA GLN A 150 12.76 3.42 15.19
C GLN A 150 11.40 3.64 14.53
N HIS A 151 11.36 4.29 13.37
CA HIS A 151 10.14 4.49 12.61
C HIS A 151 9.41 3.17 12.31
N LEU A 152 10.14 2.14 11.87
CA LEU A 152 9.55 0.83 11.61
C LEU A 152 9.09 0.12 12.90
N ARG A 153 9.81 0.28 14.01
CA ARG A 153 9.35 -0.25 15.31
C ARG A 153 8.04 0.38 15.74
N GLU A 154 7.92 1.70 15.65
CA GLU A 154 6.68 2.42 15.98
C GLU A 154 5.53 1.98 15.07
N LEU A 155 5.81 1.84 13.78
CA LEU A 155 4.85 1.36 12.79
C LEU A 155 4.35 -0.06 13.10
N LEU A 156 5.24 -0.96 13.52
CA LEU A 156 4.91 -2.34 13.91
C LEU A 156 4.26 -2.46 15.29
N ALA A 157 4.68 -1.65 16.27
CA ALA A 157 4.15 -1.67 17.64
C ALA A 157 2.67 -1.26 17.69
N SER A 158 2.23 -0.39 16.77
CA SER A 158 0.82 0.01 16.61
C SER A 158 -0.14 -1.13 16.24
N VAL A 159 0.37 -2.34 16.04
CA VAL A 159 -0.39 -3.52 15.60
C VAL A 159 -0.58 -4.56 16.72
N GLY A 160 0.05 -4.38 17.89
CA GLY A 160 -0.04 -5.36 18.98
C GLY A 160 0.76 -6.64 18.71
N ALA A 161 2.01 -6.48 18.28
CA ALA A 161 3.02 -7.54 18.29
C ALA A 161 3.77 -7.57 19.63
#